data_AF-X1N1T7-F1
#
_entry.id   AF-X1N1T7-F1
#
_cell.length_a   1.000
_cell.length_b   1.000
_cell.length_c   1.000
_cell.angle_alpha   90.00
_cell.angle_beta   90.00
_cell.angle_gamma   90.00
#
_symmetry.space_group_name_H-M   'P 1'
#
loop_
_entity.id
_entity.type
_entity.pdbx_description
1 polymer ?
#
loop_
_entity_poly.entity_id
_entity_poly.type
_entity_poly.pdbx_seq_one_letter_code
_entity_poly.pdbx_strand_id
1 'polypeptide(L)' 'MRRREIDKIAGKLTDRSLTLVPLRVYMIKNKVKVELALAKGKARRDKRRDIQNREHEIEIKRALKKY' A
#
# COMPACT_ATOMS: atom_id res chain seq x y z
N MET A 1 -7.84 -22.13 3.06
CA MET A 1 -6.43 -21.71 3.12
C MET A 1 -5.57 -22.95 2.96
N ARG A 2 -4.67 -23.01 1.98
CA ARG A 2 -3.73 -24.12 1.81
C ARG A 2 -2.43 -23.81 2.58
N ARG A 3 -1.93 -24.78 3.36
CA ARG A 3 -0.69 -24.64 4.17
C ARG A 3 0.50 -24.15 3.33
N ARG A 4 0.65 -24.69 2.11
CA ARG A 4 1.68 -24.29 1.12
C ARG A 4 1.65 -22.81 0.73
N GLU A 5 0.48 -22.17 0.70
CA GLU A 5 0.37 -20.74 0.38
C GLU A 5 0.85 -19.88 1.55
N ILE A 6 0.54 -20.31 2.78
CA ILE A 6 0.99 -19.66 4.01
C ILE A 6 2.51 -19.71 4.09
N ASP A 7 3.11 -20.88 3.85
CA ASP A 7 4.58 -21.06 3.91
C ASP A 7 5.29 -20.22 2.83
N LYS A 8 4.72 -20.13 1.62
CA LYS A 8 5.24 -19.25 0.55
C LYS A 8 5.14 -17.77 0.91
N ILE A 9 4.04 -17.34 1.51
CA ILE A 9 3.86 -15.95 1.94
C ILE A 9 4.80 -15.63 3.12
N ALA A 10 4.92 -16.52 4.09
CA ALA A 10 5.82 -16.38 5.23
C ALA A 10 7.29 -16.28 4.81
N GLY A 11 7.73 -17.11 3.85
CA GLY A 11 9.06 -17.01 3.27
C GLY A 11 9.31 -15.65 2.60
N LYS A 12 8.35 -15.15 1.81
CA LYS A 12 8.44 -13.82 1.17
C LYS A 12 8.35 -12.65 2.17
N LEU A 13 7.65 -12.81 3.29
CA LEU A 13 7.56 -11.78 4.34
C LEU A 13 8.89 -11.64 5.11
N THR A 14 9.68 -12.72 5.16
CA THR A 14 11.02 -12.73 5.79
C THR A 14 12.01 -11.87 5.00
N ASP A 15 11.75 -11.71 3.70
CA ASP A 15 12.47 -10.78 2.82
C ASP A 15 12.11 -9.34 3.24
N ARG A 16 12.97 -8.70 4.06
CA ARG A 16 12.77 -7.47 4.86
C ARG A 16 12.13 -6.26 4.16
N SER A 17 11.91 -6.31 2.85
CA SER A 17 11.33 -5.24 2.06
C SER A 17 9.85 -5.44 1.70
N LEU A 18 9.29 -6.62 1.91
CA LEU A 18 7.89 -6.93 1.58
C LEU A 18 6.98 -6.84 2.81
N THR A 19 5.79 -6.29 2.63
CA THR A 19 4.75 -6.10 3.64
C THR A 19 3.44 -6.66 3.11
N LEU A 20 2.70 -7.37 3.96
CA LEU A 20 1.37 -7.87 3.62
C LEU A 20 0.35 -6.74 3.81
N VAL A 21 -0.44 -6.44 2.77
CA VAL A 21 -1.43 -5.36 2.79
C VAL A 21 -2.79 -5.92 2.35
N PRO A 22 -3.87 -5.65 3.09
CA PRO A 22 -5.22 -6.01 2.65
C PRO A 22 -5.65 -5.09 1.48
N LEU A 23 -6.12 -5.69 0.40
CA LEU A 23 -6.70 -4.96 -0.73
C LEU A 23 -8.20 -4.73 -0.54
N ARG A 24 -8.92 -5.79 -0.21
CA ARG A 24 -10.38 -5.79 -0.17
C ARG A 24 -10.91 -6.74 0.87
N VAL A 25 -12.00 -6.35 1.52
CA VAL A 25 -12.77 -7.22 2.41
C VAL A 25 -14.13 -7.45 1.74
N TYR A 26 -14.52 -8.70 1.56
CA TYR A 26 -15.75 -9.06 0.87
C TYR A 26 -16.43 -10.25 1.56
N MET A 27 -17.76 -10.31 1.48
CA MET A 27 -18.55 -11.33 2.15
C MET A 27 -18.98 -12.41 1.14
N ILE A 28 -18.75 -13.69 1.46
CA ILE A 28 -19.24 -14.83 0.68
C ILE A 28 -19.89 -15.83 1.61
N LYS A 29 -21.16 -16.16 1.35
CA LYS A 29 -21.92 -17.22 2.05
C LYS A 29 -21.77 -17.11 3.57
N ASN A 30 -22.08 -15.92 4.10
CA ASN A 30 -22.01 -15.58 5.53
C ASN A 30 -20.59 -15.58 6.14
N LYS A 31 -19.54 -15.60 5.33
CA LYS A 31 -18.13 -15.52 5.78
C LYS A 31 -17.47 -14.27 5.22
N VAL A 32 -16.71 -13.57 6.05
CA VAL A 32 -15.86 -12.47 5.61
C VAL A 32 -14.56 -13.05 5.04
N LYS A 33 -14.23 -12.66 3.81
CA LYS A 33 -12.97 -12.96 3.15
C LYS A 33 -12.18 -11.68 2.95
N VAL A 34 -10.87 -11.78 3.13
CA VAL A 34 -9.93 -10.68 2.92
C VAL A 34 -9.02 -11.08 1.78
N GLU A 35 -8.93 -10.22 0.76
CA GLU A 35 -7.93 -10.30 -0.29
C GLU A 35 -6.66 -9.62 0.18
N LEU A 36 -5.54 -10.34 0.13
CA LEU A 36 -4.24 -9.92 0.65
C LEU A 36 -3.25 -9.83 -0.50
N ALA A 37 -2.44 -8.78 -0.51
CA ALA A 37 -1.34 -8.59 -1.45
C ALA A 37 -0.01 -8.40 -0.71
N LEU A 38 1.09 -8.78 -1.37
CA LEU A 38 2.44 -8.45 -0.91
C LEU A 38 2.88 -7.16 -1.62
N ALA A 39 3.16 -6.12 -0.86
CA ALA A 39 3.63 -4.83 -1.36
C ALA A 39 5.03 -4.55 -0.83
N LYS A 40 5.87 -3.86 -1.62
CA LYS A 40 7.16 -3.36 -1.15
C LYS A 40 6.98 -1.96 -0.55
N GLY A 41 7.49 -1.72 0.66
CA GLY A 41 7.46 -0.38 1.25
C GLY A 41 8.22 0.62 0.38
N LYS A 42 7.61 1.76 0.04
CA LYS A 42 8.27 2.83 -0.73
C LYS A 42 9.49 3.37 0.02
N ALA A 43 10.63 3.49 -0.67
CA ALA A 43 11.89 3.94 -0.07
C ALA A 43 11.73 5.33 0.56
N ARG A 44 12.34 5.58 1.74
CA ARG A 44 12.27 6.87 2.45
C ARG A 44 12.68 8.06 1.56
N ARG A 45 13.56 7.83 0.57
CA ARG A 45 14.02 8.84 -0.38
C ARG A 45 12.90 9.33 -1.31
N ASP A 46 12.04 8.43 -1.78
CA ASP A 46 10.92 8.80 -2.65
C ASP A 46 9.79 9.50 -1.89
N LYS A 47 9.62 9.22 -0.58
CA LYS A 47 8.62 9.91 0.23
C LYS A 47 8.87 11.42 0.31
N ARG A 48 10.13 11.86 0.39
CA ARG A 48 10.45 13.31 0.41
C ARG A 48 10.07 13.98 -0.90
N ARG A 49 10.34 13.33 -2.04
CA ARG A 49 10.03 13.86 -3.37
C ARG A 49 8.52 13.94 -3.61
N ASP A 50 7.77 12.92 -3.19
CA ASP A 50 6.30 12.94 -3.27
C ASP A 50 5.69 14.05 -2.40
N ILE A 51 6.20 14.24 -1.17
CA ILE A 51 5.71 15.27 -0.26
C ILE A 51 5.96 16.66 -0.87
N GLN A 52 7.16 16.91 -1.39
CA GLN A 52 7.49 18.17 -2.08
C GLN A 52 6.57 18.41 -3.28
N ASN A 53 6.40 17.40 -4.15
CA ASN A 53 5.52 17.53 -5.31
C ASN A 53 4.07 17.86 -4.91
N ARG A 54 3.56 17.20 -3.86
CA ARG A 54 2.21 17.43 -3.35
C ARG A 54 2.06 18.82 -2.72
N GLU A 55 3.06 19.30 -1.99
CA GLU A 55 3.08 20.66 -1.43
C GLU A 55 3.09 21.71 -2.54
N HIS A 56 3.92 21.53 -3.57
CA HIS A 56 3.97 22.42 -4.73
C HIS A 56 2.64 22.44 -5.50
N GLU A 57 2.00 21.29 -5.71
CA GLU A 57 0.66 21.25 -6.33
C GLU A 57 -0.38 22.00 -5.50
N ILE A 58 -0.32 21.91 -4.17
CA ILE A 58 -1.24 22.62 -3.27
C ILE A 58 -0.99 24.14 -3.32
N GLU A 59 0.26 24.59 -3.33
CA GLU A 59 0.61 26.00 -3.47
C GLU A 59 0.13 26.56 -4.82
N ILE A 60 0.39 25.86 -5.91
CA ILE A 60 -0.04 26.27 -7.26
C ILE A 60 -1.56 26.38 -7.31
N LYS A 61 -2.29 25.38 -6.80
CA LYS A 61 -3.76 25.42 -6.72
C LYS A 61 -4.28 26.58 -5.86
N ARG A 62 -3.61 26.90 -4.75
CA ARG A 62 -3.98 28.04 -3.90
C ARG A 62 -3.72 29.38 -4.58
N ALA A 63 -2.60 29.51 -5.29
CA ALA A 63 -2.26 30.72 -6.03
C ALA A 63 -3.23 30.97 -7.18
N LEU A 64 -3.57 29.93 -7.95
CA LEU A 64 -4.55 29.99 -9.04
C LEU A 64 -5.97 30.30 -8.55
N LYS A 65 -6.32 29.94 -7.31
CA LYS A 65 -7.64 30.25 -6.72
C LYS A 65 -7.74 31.68 -6.17
N LYS A 66 -6.62 32.38 -6.03
CA LYS A 66 -6.54 33.75 -5.48
C LYS A 66 -6.49 34.83 -6.57
N TYR A 67 -6.50 34.42 -7.84
CA TYR A 67 -6.67 35.24 -9.02
C TYR A 67 -8.09 35.02 -9.57
#